data_AF-A0A7J7TKC1-F1
#
_entry.id   AF-A0A7J7TKC1-F1
#
_cell.length_a   1.000
_cell.length_b   1.000
_cell.length_c   1.000
_cell.angle_alpha   90.00
_cell.angle_beta   90.00
_cell.angle_gamma   90.00
#
_symmetry.space_group_name_H-M   'P 1'
#
loop_
_entity.id
_entity.type
_entity.pdbx_description
1 polymer ?
#
loop_
_entity_poly.entity_id
_entity_poly.type
_entity_poly.pdbx_seq_one_letter_code
_entity_poly.pdbx_strand_id
1 'polypeptide(L)'
;MAGSRLETVGSVFSRTRDLMRAGVLKEKPLWFDIYAAFPPLREPVYRRPLMRYGKAKADIQDIFYHEDLIRAKFYSAYGSGQKAFDLFNPNFKSTCQRLS
;
A
#
# COMPACT_ATOMS: atom_id res chain seq x y z
N MET A 1 27.46 -23.99 0.59
CA MET A 1 26.44 -23.04 0.07
C MET A 1 26.80 -21.64 0.59
N ALA A 2 27.49 -20.82 -0.21
CA ALA A 2 27.91 -19.48 0.19
C ALA A 2 26.83 -18.45 -0.19
N GLY A 3 25.95 -18.11 0.75
CA GLY A 3 24.91 -17.10 0.57
C GLY A 3 24.59 -16.41 1.89
N SER A 4 24.24 -15.13 1.84
CA SER A 4 23.89 -14.36 3.04
C SER A 4 22.44 -14.63 3.45
N ARG A 5 22.24 -15.13 4.68
CA ARG A 5 20.92 -15.34 5.31
C ARG A 5 20.50 -14.18 6.22
N LEU A 6 21.23 -13.05 6.20
CA LEU A 6 20.95 -11.89 7.06
C LEU A 6 19.76 -11.08 6.50
N GLU A 7 18.57 -11.32 7.03
CA GLU A 7 17.33 -10.68 6.61
C GLU A 7 17.16 -9.24 7.11
N THR A 8 17.76 -8.91 8.26
CA THR A 8 17.67 -7.58 8.87
C THR A 8 18.67 -6.57 8.31
N VAL A 9 19.62 -7.02 7.48
CA VAL A 9 20.71 -6.20 6.95
C VAL A 9 20.47 -5.87 5.48
N GLY A 10 20.18 -4.59 5.21
CA GLY A 10 20.02 -4.07 3.84
C GLY A 10 18.89 -4.76 3.07
N SER A 11 19.05 -4.85 1.75
CA SER A 11 18.13 -5.56 0.86
C SER A 11 18.78 -6.83 0.29
N VAL A 12 17.97 -7.69 -0.34
CA VAL A 12 18.50 -8.86 -1.06
C VAL A 12 19.42 -8.41 -2.20
N PHE A 13 19.07 -7.32 -2.89
CA PHE A 13 19.85 -6.78 -4.00
C PHE A 13 21.21 -6.25 -3.55
N SER A 14 21.25 -5.43 -2.49
CA SER A 14 22.52 -4.90 -1.97
C SER A 14 23.44 -6.03 -1.50
N ARG A 15 22.89 -7.02 -0.77
CA ARG A 15 23.67 -8.16 -0.27
C ARG A 15 24.21 -9.04 -1.39
N THR A 16 23.41 -9.34 -2.41
CA THR A 16 23.86 -10.15 -3.54
C THR A 16 24.88 -9.43 -4.40
N ARG A 17 24.67 -8.14 -4.68
CA ARG A 17 25.64 -7.28 -5.38
C ARG A 17 27.00 -7.30 -4.67
N ASP A 18 27.01 -7.11 -3.35
CA ASP A 18 28.26 -7.01 -2.59
C ASP A 18 28.96 -8.38 -2.48
N LEU A 19 28.20 -9.48 -2.33
CA LEU A 19 28.74 -10.85 -2.38
C LEU A 19 29.34 -11.21 -3.75
N MET A 20 28.72 -10.77 -4.84
CA MET A 20 29.26 -10.92 -6.19
C MET A 20 30.54 -10.11 -6.36
N ARG A 21 30.55 -8.85 -5.92
CA ARG A 21 31.73 -7.97 -6.00
C ARG A 21 32.91 -8.49 -5.18
N ALA A 22 32.65 -9.12 -4.03
CA ALA A 22 33.67 -9.75 -3.20
C ALA A 22 34.15 -11.12 -3.75
N GLY A 23 33.57 -11.63 -4.83
CA GLY A 23 33.94 -12.94 -5.41
C GLY A 23 33.44 -14.15 -4.60
N VAL A 24 32.62 -13.94 -3.57
CA VAL A 24 32.02 -15.00 -2.74
C VAL A 24 30.92 -15.71 -3.52
N LEU A 25 30.10 -14.94 -4.24
CA LEU A 25 29.07 -15.46 -5.14
C LEU A 25 29.64 -15.52 -6.56
N LYS A 26 30.03 -16.72 -7.00
CA LYS A 26 30.61 -16.95 -8.33
C LYS A 26 29.58 -16.90 -9.46
N GLU A 27 28.37 -17.37 -9.18
CA GLU A 27 27.28 -17.42 -10.15
C GLU A 27 26.28 -16.30 -9.90
N LYS A 28 26.03 -15.51 -10.94
CA LYS A 28 25.05 -14.43 -10.90
C LYS A 28 23.62 -15.02 -10.90
N PRO A 29 22.76 -14.64 -9.95
CA PRO A 29 21.37 -15.08 -9.96
C PRO A 29 20.61 -14.55 -11.18
N LEU A 30 19.74 -15.38 -11.76
CA LEU A 30 18.93 -15.03 -12.95
C LEU A 30 18.10 -13.75 -12.74
N TRP A 31 17.56 -13.55 -11.54
CA TRP A 31 16.71 -12.40 -11.22
C TRP A 31 17.48 -11.08 -11.10
N PHE A 32 18.82 -11.11 -10.93
CA PHE A 32 19.61 -9.92 -10.64
C PHE A 32 19.54 -8.88 -11.75
N ASP A 33 19.59 -9.33 -13.02
CA ASP A 33 19.49 -8.45 -14.19
C ASP A 33 18.11 -7.82 -14.32
N ILE A 34 17.06 -8.59 -14.03
CA ILE A 34 15.68 -8.10 -14.06
C ILE A 34 15.50 -7.01 -13.00
N TYR A 35 16.00 -7.23 -11.79
CA TYR A 35 15.93 -6.24 -10.70
C TYR A 35 16.74 -4.98 -11.03
N ALA A 36 17.92 -5.12 -11.64
CA ALA A 36 18.74 -3.98 -12.04
C ALA A 36 18.10 -3.15 -13.17
N ALA A 37 17.43 -3.80 -14.12
CA ALA A 37 16.72 -3.14 -15.21
C ALA A 37 15.42 -2.46 -14.75
N PHE A 38 14.67 -3.10 -13.85
CA PHE A 38 13.38 -2.63 -13.36
C PHE A 38 13.35 -2.60 -11.82
N PRO A 39 14.09 -1.68 -11.19
CA PRO A 39 14.13 -1.60 -9.73
C PRO A 39 12.76 -1.19 -9.16
N PRO A 40 12.39 -1.69 -7.97
CA PRO A 40 11.16 -1.25 -7.31
C PRO A 40 11.27 0.22 -6.85
N LEU A 41 10.14 0.91 -6.75
CA LEU A 41 10.08 2.30 -6.25
C LEU A 41 10.69 2.46 -4.85
N ARG A 42 10.60 1.42 -4.03
CA ARG A 42 11.16 1.38 -2.68
C ARG A 42 11.97 0.10 -2.51
N GLU A 43 13.21 0.26 -2.06
CA GLU A 43 14.08 -0.88 -1.78
C GLU A 43 13.55 -1.71 -0.59
N PRO A 44 13.53 -3.06 -0.70
CA PRO A 44 12.99 -3.94 0.33
C PRO A 44 14.01 -4.13 1.47
N VAL A 45 14.19 -3.07 2.26
CA VAL A 45 15.01 -3.06 3.46
C VAL A 45 14.14 -3.36 4.68
N TYR A 46 14.60 -4.26 5.54
CA TYR A 46 13.94 -4.54 6.81
C TYR A 46 13.85 -3.25 7.65
N ARG A 47 12.64 -2.94 8.12
CA ARG A 47 12.40 -1.84 9.07
C ARG A 47 11.56 -2.37 10.22
N ARG A 48 12.08 -2.26 11.43
CA ARG A 48 11.33 -2.60 12.65
C ARG A 48 10.19 -1.59 12.82
N PRO A 49 8.93 -2.04 12.92
CA PRO A 49 7.82 -1.13 13.22
C PRO A 49 8.01 -0.56 14.63
N LEU A 50 7.99 0.76 14.75
CA LEU A 50 8.07 1.47 16.02
C LEU A 50 6.69 2.01 16.40
N MET A 51 6.34 1.89 17.68
CA MET A 51 5.13 2.47 18.21
C MET A 51 5.26 3.99 18.27
N ARG A 52 4.18 4.69 17.93
CA ARG A 52 4.10 6.15 18.03
C ARG A 52 3.71 6.52 19.46
N TYR A 53 4.50 7.37 20.12
CA TYR A 53 4.24 7.86 21.48
C TYR A 53 4.05 9.39 21.50
N GLY A 54 3.50 9.92 22.60
CA GLY A 54 3.30 11.35 22.80
C GLY A 54 2.29 11.95 21.82
N LYS A 55 2.66 13.02 21.12
CA LYS A 55 1.80 13.73 20.16
C LYS A 55 1.88 13.20 18.72
N ALA A 56 2.60 12.11 18.48
CA ALA A 56 2.76 11.54 17.15
C ALA A 56 1.42 10.93 16.66
N LYS A 57 0.88 11.47 15.56
CA LYS A 57 -0.32 10.98 14.88
C LYS A 57 0.03 10.37 13.53
N ALA A 58 -0.90 9.62 12.94
CA ALA A 58 -0.77 9.16 11.55
C ALA A 58 -0.91 10.35 10.59
N ASP A 59 -0.23 10.29 9.45
CA ASP A 59 -0.28 11.34 8.42
C ASP A 59 -1.50 11.21 7.49
N ILE A 60 -2.34 10.19 7.73
CA ILE A 60 -3.52 9.87 6.94
C ILE A 60 -4.67 10.78 7.40
N GLN A 61 -5.37 11.38 6.42
CA GLN A 61 -6.53 12.23 6.65
C GLN A 61 -7.82 11.50 6.30
N ASP A 62 -8.91 11.87 6.95
CA ASP A 62 -10.25 11.38 6.62
C ASP A 62 -10.69 11.96 5.26
N ILE A 63 -11.38 11.14 4.46
CA ILE A 63 -11.86 11.52 3.13
C ILE A 63 -13.31 12.00 3.26
N PHE A 64 -13.54 13.28 3.00
CA PHE A 64 -14.87 13.91 2.96
C PHE A 64 -15.05 14.71 1.68
N TYR A 65 -16.26 14.66 1.13
CA TYR A 65 -16.66 15.43 -0.04
C TYR A 65 -17.82 16.38 0.28
N HIS A 66 -18.07 17.35 -0.60
CA HIS A 66 -19.16 18.30 -0.42
C HIS A 66 -20.54 17.62 -0.46
N GLU A 67 -20.68 16.53 -1.21
CA GLU A 67 -21.94 15.77 -1.29
C GLU A 67 -22.26 15.06 0.03
N ASP A 68 -21.27 14.79 0.88
CA ASP A 68 -21.49 14.10 2.16
C ASP A 68 -22.34 14.94 3.12
N LEU A 69 -22.31 16.28 2.99
CA LEU A 69 -23.21 17.17 3.73
C LEU A 69 -24.68 16.97 3.31
N ILE A 70 -24.93 16.76 2.02
CA ILE A 70 -26.27 16.53 1.46
C ILE A 70 -26.74 15.12 1.84
N ARG A 71 -25.86 14.13 1.71
CA ARG A 71 -26.13 12.73 2.06
C ARG A 71 -26.44 12.58 3.55
N ALA A 72 -25.72 13.27 4.42
CA ALA A 72 -25.99 13.28 5.87
C ALA A 72 -27.40 13.77 6.18
N LYS A 73 -27.84 14.85 5.53
CA LYS A 73 -29.22 15.37 5.66
C LYS A 73 -30.27 14.41 5.11
N PHE A 74 -29.99 13.76 3.97
CA PHE A 74 -30.90 12.77 3.39
C PHE A 74 -31.11 11.58 4.35
N TYR A 75 -30.02 11.01 4.86
CA TYR A 75 -30.10 9.86 5.76
C TYR A 75 -30.68 10.20 7.13
N SER A 76 -30.48 11.42 7.64
CA SER A 76 -31.12 11.85 8.89
C SER A 76 -32.63 12.07 8.75
N ALA A 77 -33.09 12.55 7.58
CA ALA A 77 -34.51 12.82 7.33
C ALA A 77 -35.31 11.57 6.91
N TYR A 78 -34.74 10.73 6.04
CA TYR A 78 -35.47 9.63 5.38
C TYR A 78 -34.92 8.24 5.69
N GLY A 79 -33.73 8.14 6.31
CA GLY A 79 -33.08 6.87 6.57
C GLY A 79 -32.58 6.16 5.31
N SER A 80 -32.42 4.84 5.39
CA SER A 80 -32.04 4.02 4.24
C SER A 80 -33.21 3.93 3.25
N GLY A 81 -32.94 4.18 1.96
CA GLY A 81 -33.94 4.04 0.90
C GLY A 81 -34.44 2.60 0.74
N GLN A 82 -35.63 2.45 0.16
CA GLN A 82 -36.24 1.14 -0.13
C GLN A 82 -35.48 0.32 -1.19
N LYS A 83 -34.75 1.01 -2.08
CA LYS A 83 -33.92 0.36 -3.10
C LYS A 83 -32.61 -0.10 -2.47
N ALA A 84 -32.40 -1.41 -2.39
CA ALA A 84 -31.14 -1.99 -1.97
C ALA A 84 -29.98 -1.51 -2.86
N PHE A 85 -28.81 -1.34 -2.26
CA PHE A 85 -27.59 -0.98 -2.97
C PHE A 85 -27.07 -2.20 -3.74
N ASP A 86 -26.81 -2.03 -5.03
CA ASP A 86 -26.06 -2.99 -5.83
C ASP A 86 -24.61 -2.53 -5.92
N LEU A 87 -23.74 -3.15 -5.12
CA LEU A 87 -22.31 -2.82 -5.06
C LEU A 87 -21.50 -3.52 -6.16
N PHE A 88 -22.09 -4.43 -6.94
CA PHE A 88 -21.41 -5.09 -8.06
C PHE A 88 -21.41 -4.24 -9.32
N ASN A 89 -22.42 -3.38 -9.48
CA ASN A 89 -22.55 -2.51 -10.64
C ASN A 89 -21.78 -1.18 -10.43
N PRO A 90 -20.72 -0.90 -11.21
CA PRO A 90 -19.93 0.33 -11.06
C PRO A 90 -20.72 1.60 -11.36
N ASN A 91 -21.80 1.51 -12.13
CA ASN A 91 -22.64 2.64 -12.53
C ASN A 91 -23.97 2.70 -11.75
N PHE A 92 -24.06 2.02 -10.60
CA PHE A 92 -25.26 2.03 -9.78
C PHE A 92 -25.51 3.43 -9.18
N LYS A 93 -26.68 4.00 -9.50
CA LYS A 93 -27.18 5.23 -8.86
C LYS A 93 -28.14 4.88 -7.74
N SER A 94 -27.74 5.22 -6.51
CA SER A 94 -28.58 5.07 -5.31
C SER A 94 -29.70 6.13 -5.25
N THR A 95 -30.68 5.93 -4.37
CA THR A 95 -31.76 6.91 -4.16
C THR A 95 -31.24 8.24 -3.65
N CYS A 96 -30.30 8.21 -2.69
CA CYS A 96 -29.64 9.39 -2.13
C CYS A 96 -28.84 10.16 -3.22
N GLN A 97 -28.14 9.44 -4.10
CA GLN A 97 -27.37 10.05 -5.19
C GLN A 97 -28.23 10.65 -6.32
N ARG A 98 -29.50 10.28 -6.44
CA ARG A 98 -30.42 10.92 -7.38
C ARG A 98 -30.94 12.27 -6.89
N LEU A 99 -30.78 12.54 -5.60
CA LEU A 99 -31.27 13.74 -4.92
C LEU A 99 -30.20 14.83 -4.82
N SER A 100 -28.93 14.47 -5.05
CA SER A 100 -27.77 15.36 -5.15
C SER A 100 -27.59 15.91 -6.56
#